data_AF-A0A818EM03-F1
#
_entry.id   AF-A0A818EM03-F1
#
_cell.length_a   1.000
_cell.length_b   1.000
_cell.length_c   1.000
_cell.angle_alpha   90.00
_cell.angle_beta   90.00
_cell.angle_gamma   90.00
#
_symmetry.space_group_name_H-M   'P 1'
#
loop_
_entity.id
_entity.type
_entity.pdbx_description
1 polymer ?
#
loop_
_entity_poly.entity_id
_entity_poly.type
_entity_poly.pdbx_seq_one_letter_code
_entity_poly.pdbx_strand_id
1 'polypeptide(L)'
;MQTELSLLGGTALQWFVNLKLKNQLPSSWNEFKEQLRSQFQPVDFQEHLQQKLLQLKQKHLLQDYIQAFRNIVGQIHNMDELTQVIFFVNGLSSNTGLYVRSKHPQTVEEAIREATTYDNVMAIGKSNNVTYNPFLETFSTVELNSIKTHQQRYSTPFNSATTKADCFKFGLCFLL
;
A
#
# COMPACT_ATOMS: atom_id res chain seq x y z
N MET A 1 -29.43 -8.87 27.33
CA MET A 1 -28.79 -10.16 27.01
C MET A 1 -29.75 -11.21 26.40
N GLN A 2 -30.74 -10.83 25.58
CA GLN A 2 -31.58 -11.81 24.84
C GLN A 2 -31.39 -11.73 23.32
N THR A 3 -30.70 -10.70 22.81
CA THR A 3 -30.48 -10.47 21.38
C THR A 3 -29.14 -11.00 20.84
N GLU A 4 -28.23 -11.47 21.70
CA GLU A 4 -26.87 -11.89 21.28
C GLU A 4 -26.78 -13.36 20.82
N LEU A 5 -27.79 -14.17 21.13
CA LEU A 5 -27.84 -15.59 20.72
C LEU A 5 -28.04 -15.78 19.22
N SER A 6 -28.62 -14.81 18.51
CA SER A 6 -28.84 -14.89 17.05
C SER A 6 -27.54 -14.79 16.24
N LEU A 7 -26.46 -14.30 16.85
CA LEU A 7 -25.15 -14.18 16.22
C LEU A 7 -24.35 -15.49 16.29
N LEU A 8 -24.71 -16.40 17.19
CA LEU A 8 -24.09 -17.72 17.30
C LEU A 8 -24.86 -18.71 16.41
N GLY A 9 -24.22 -19.15 15.32
CA GLY A 9 -24.75 -20.18 14.45
C GLY A 9 -24.21 -21.57 14.77
N GLY A 10 -24.96 -22.61 14.40
CA GLY A 10 -24.49 -24.01 14.38
C GLY A 10 -23.89 -24.50 15.71
N THR A 11 -22.69 -25.07 15.64
CA THR A 11 -21.98 -25.67 16.80
C THR A 11 -21.70 -24.66 17.91
N ALA A 12 -21.49 -23.37 17.58
CA ALA A 12 -21.26 -22.33 18.57
C ALA A 12 -22.49 -22.06 19.44
N LEU A 13 -23.69 -22.13 18.85
CA LEU A 13 -24.95 -22.01 19.59
C LEU A 13 -25.12 -23.19 20.57
N GLN A 14 -24.89 -24.41 20.09
CA GLN A 14 -25.00 -25.61 20.93
C GLN A 14 -24.03 -25.58 22.11
N TRP A 15 -22.78 -25.18 21.87
CA TRP A 15 -21.79 -24.98 22.92
C TRP A 15 -22.28 -23.98 23.99
N PHE A 16 -22.81 -22.82 23.58
CA PHE A 16 -23.29 -21.82 24.52
C PHE A 16 -24.52 -22.28 25.32
N VAL A 17 -25.45 -23.00 24.69
CA VAL A 17 -26.57 -23.64 25.39
C VAL A 17 -26.07 -24.64 26.43
N ASN A 18 -25.05 -25.44 26.09
CA ASN A 18 -24.45 -26.38 27.03
C ASN A 18 -23.77 -25.69 28.23
N LEU A 19 -23.11 -24.54 28.03
CA LEU A 19 -22.59 -23.74 29.14
C LEU A 19 -23.70 -23.27 30.08
N LYS A 20 -24.83 -22.82 29.51
CA LYS A 20 -26.00 -22.41 30.30
C LYS A 20 -26.56 -23.57 31.13
N LEU A 21 -26.71 -24.76 30.53
CA LEU A 21 -27.22 -25.95 31.23
C LEU A 21 -26.31 -26.39 32.39
N LYS A 22 -25.01 -26.17 32.26
CA LYS A 22 -24.01 -26.53 33.28
C LYS A 22 -23.80 -25.44 34.34
N ASN A 23 -24.51 -24.32 34.28
CA ASN A 23 -24.26 -23.13 35.11
C ASN A 23 -22.80 -22.62 35.00
N GLN A 24 -22.19 -22.77 33.82
CA GLN A 24 -20.82 -22.35 33.51
C GLN A 24 -20.80 -21.11 32.61
N LEU A 25 -21.82 -20.26 32.74
CA LEU A 25 -21.86 -19.04 31.95
C LEU A 25 -20.72 -18.10 32.38
N PRO A 26 -20.02 -17.47 31.42
CA PRO A 26 -18.99 -16.49 31.74
C PRO A 26 -19.55 -15.33 32.56
N SER A 27 -18.79 -14.92 33.57
CA SER A 27 -19.13 -13.81 34.47
C SER A 27 -18.93 -12.44 33.83
N SER A 28 -18.15 -12.37 32.74
CA SER A 28 -17.84 -11.14 32.02
C SER A 28 -17.73 -11.38 30.52
N TRP A 29 -17.81 -10.29 29.75
CA TRP A 29 -17.59 -10.32 28.30
C TRP A 29 -16.18 -10.78 27.92
N ASN A 30 -15.16 -10.44 28.73
CA ASN A 30 -13.79 -10.88 28.48
C ASN A 30 -13.64 -12.39 28.65
N GLU A 31 -14.22 -12.93 29.73
CA GLU A 31 -14.23 -14.37 29.98
C GLU A 31 -15.00 -15.12 28.88
N PHE A 32 -16.11 -14.55 28.39
CA PHE A 32 -16.83 -15.12 27.25
C PHE A 32 -15.96 -15.20 26.00
N LYS A 33 -15.23 -14.13 25.65
CA LYS A 33 -14.31 -14.14 24.51
C LYS A 33 -13.19 -15.17 24.68
N GLU A 34 -12.65 -15.30 25.89
CA GLU A 34 -11.58 -16.28 26.18
C GLU A 34 -12.09 -17.72 26.06
N GLN A 35 -13.24 -18.03 26.65
CA GLN A 35 -13.83 -19.36 26.52
C GLN A 35 -14.23 -19.67 25.07
N LEU A 36 -14.75 -18.69 24.33
CA LEU A 36 -15.10 -18.84 22.92
C LEU A 36 -13.85 -19.13 22.06
N ARG A 37 -12.76 -18.38 22.29
CA ARG A 37 -11.47 -18.66 21.63
C ARG A 37 -10.94 -20.04 22.02
N SER A 38 -10.93 -20.38 23.31
CA SER A 38 -10.49 -21.70 23.79
C SER A 38 -11.25 -22.85 23.12
N GLN A 39 -12.55 -22.69 22.89
CA GLN A 39 -13.37 -23.72 22.28
C GLN A 39 -13.22 -23.82 20.75
N PHE A 40 -13.09 -22.70 20.04
CA PHE A 40 -13.21 -22.65 18.58
C PHE A 40 -11.94 -22.25 17.85
N GLN A 41 -10.95 -21.70 18.53
CA GLN A 41 -9.66 -21.36 17.96
C GLN A 41 -8.75 -22.59 18.03
N PRO A 42 -8.22 -23.07 16.90
CA PRO A 42 -7.23 -24.14 16.90
C PRO A 42 -5.98 -23.77 17.72
N VAL A 43 -5.35 -24.76 18.35
CA VAL A 43 -4.13 -24.55 19.15
C VAL A 43 -2.98 -24.00 18.31
N ASP A 44 -2.91 -24.41 17.04
CA ASP A 44 -1.93 -24.01 16.02
C ASP A 44 -2.32 -22.74 15.24
N PHE A 45 -3.38 -22.02 15.67
CA PHE A 45 -3.90 -20.88 14.91
C PHE A 45 -2.85 -19.79 14.64
N GLN A 46 -2.01 -19.47 15.62
CA GLN A 46 -0.95 -18.47 15.46
C GLN A 46 0.14 -18.95 14.48
N GLU A 47 0.52 -20.23 14.54
CA GLU A 47 1.48 -20.82 13.60
C GLU A 47 0.92 -20.78 12.17
N HIS A 48 -0.34 -21.15 12.00
CA HIS A 48 -1.01 -21.09 10.70
C HIS A 48 -1.10 -19.67 10.14
N LEU A 49 -1.35 -18.65 10.97
CA LEU A 49 -1.31 -17.24 10.53
C LEU A 49 0.09 -16.83 10.10
N GLN A 50 1.13 -17.20 10.84
CA GLN A 50 2.52 -16.92 10.48
C GLN A 50 2.92 -17.62 9.17
N GLN A 51 2.52 -18.89 8.98
CA GLN A 51 2.72 -19.61 7.72
C GLN A 51 2.01 -18.92 6.55
N LYS A 52 0.76 -18.47 6.76
CA LYS A 52 0.03 -17.68 5.76
C LYS A 52 0.76 -16.38 5.42
N LEU A 53 1.29 -15.69 6.42
CA LEU A 53 2.07 -14.46 6.22
C LEU A 53 3.34 -14.73 5.40
N LEU A 54 4.08 -15.79 5.73
CA LEU A 54 5.29 -16.20 5.02
C LEU A 54 5.04 -16.51 3.53
N GLN A 55 3.89 -17.12 3.24
CA GLN A 55 3.48 -17.47 1.88
C GLN A 55 2.77 -16.33 1.13
N LEU A 56 2.44 -15.23 1.81
CA LEU A 56 1.70 -14.13 1.22
C LEU A 56 2.59 -13.37 0.22
N LYS A 57 2.18 -13.40 -1.05
CA LYS A 57 2.82 -12.68 -2.16
C LYS A 57 1.80 -11.87 -2.95
N GLN A 58 2.20 -10.69 -3.41
CA GLN A 58 1.44 -9.89 -4.37
C GLN A 58 1.42 -10.62 -5.72
N LYS A 59 0.23 -11.07 -6.14
CA LYS A 59 0.04 -11.74 -7.44
C LYS A 59 -0.50 -10.79 -8.51
N HIS A 60 -1.44 -9.93 -8.14
CA HIS A 60 -2.16 -9.03 -9.04
C HIS A 60 -2.20 -7.62 -8.45
N LEU A 61 -3.38 -7.16 -8.05
CA LEU A 61 -3.60 -5.81 -7.52
C LEU A 61 -2.89 -5.64 -6.18
N LEU A 62 -2.22 -4.49 -6.04
CA LEU A 62 -1.57 -4.12 -4.80
C LEU A 62 -2.58 -4.02 -3.64
N GLN A 63 -3.79 -3.52 -3.90
CA GLN A 63 -4.84 -3.40 -2.88
C GLN A 63 -5.27 -4.75 -2.30
N ASP A 64 -5.42 -5.78 -3.13
CA ASP A 64 -5.75 -7.14 -2.66
C ASP A 64 -4.66 -7.67 -1.73
N TYR A 65 -3.39 -7.42 -2.09
CA TYR A 65 -2.25 -7.79 -1.26
C TYR A 65 -2.24 -7.04 0.07
N ILE A 66 -2.45 -5.71 0.07
CA ILE A 66 -2.51 -4.89 1.28
C ILE A 66 -3.62 -5.38 2.21
N GLN A 67 -4.82 -5.63 1.67
CA GLN A 67 -5.96 -6.09 2.45
C GLN A 67 -5.69 -7.47 3.07
N ALA A 68 -5.12 -8.41 2.30
CA ALA A 68 -4.75 -9.72 2.81
C ALA A 68 -3.67 -9.64 3.89
N PHE A 69 -2.65 -8.79 3.69
CA PHE A 69 -1.58 -8.56 4.66
C PHE A 69 -2.13 -8.01 5.98
N ARG A 70 -2.92 -6.94 5.93
CA ARG A 70 -3.53 -6.33 7.12
C ARG A 70 -4.41 -7.30 7.88
N ASN A 71 -5.21 -8.09 7.16
CA ASN A 71 -6.08 -9.09 7.77
C ASN A 71 -5.28 -10.15 8.54
N ILE A 72 -4.16 -10.63 7.98
CA ILE A 72 -3.32 -11.64 8.64
C ILE A 72 -2.58 -11.03 9.84
N VAL A 73 -1.87 -9.92 9.63
CA VAL A 73 -1.04 -9.30 10.68
C VAL A 73 -1.89 -8.80 11.86
N GLY A 74 -3.09 -8.28 11.62
CA GLY A 74 -4.01 -7.86 12.68
C GLY A 74 -4.51 -8.98 13.59
N GLN A 75 -4.31 -10.25 13.21
CA GLN A 75 -4.67 -11.42 14.00
C GLN A 75 -3.46 -12.09 14.69
N ILE A 76 -2.23 -11.70 14.32
CA ILE A 76 -1.00 -12.21 14.94
C ILE A 76 -0.69 -11.39 16.19
N HIS A 77 -0.42 -12.06 17.29
CA HIS A 77 -0.06 -11.40 18.54
C HIS A 77 1.43 -11.03 18.57
N ASN A 78 1.76 -9.88 19.17
CA ASN A 78 3.14 -9.47 19.52
C ASN A 78 4.14 -9.44 18.34
N MET A 79 3.70 -9.08 17.13
CA MET A 79 4.62 -8.87 16.02
C MET A 79 5.16 -7.44 16.02
N ASP A 80 6.49 -7.31 16.11
CA ASP A 80 7.20 -6.05 16.00
C ASP A 80 6.94 -5.33 14.66
N GLU A 81 6.85 -4.00 14.67
CA GLU A 81 6.48 -3.20 13.50
C GLU A 81 7.53 -3.30 12.38
N LEU A 82 8.82 -3.27 12.71
CA LEU A 82 9.88 -3.43 11.72
C LEU A 82 9.81 -4.82 11.07
N THR A 83 9.51 -5.84 11.87
CA THR A 83 9.27 -7.20 11.38
C THR A 83 8.07 -7.25 10.41
N GLN A 84 6.98 -6.53 10.71
CA GLN A 84 5.85 -6.40 9.80
C GLN A 84 6.26 -5.73 8.49
N VAL A 85 7.05 -4.64 8.53
CA VAL A 85 7.58 -3.98 7.34
C VAL A 85 8.40 -4.95 6.49
N ILE A 86 9.29 -5.73 7.12
CA ILE A 86 10.11 -6.73 6.41
C ILE A 86 9.22 -7.75 5.69
N PHE A 87 8.20 -8.29 6.35
CA PHE A 87 7.27 -9.23 5.72
C PHE A 87 6.47 -8.58 4.59
N PHE A 88 6.00 -7.34 4.78
CA PHE A 88 5.29 -6.59 3.77
C PHE A 88 6.15 -6.40 2.51
N VAL A 89 7.35 -5.84 2.66
CA VAL A 89 8.24 -5.56 1.53
C VAL A 89 8.69 -6.84 0.82
N ASN A 90 8.92 -7.93 1.56
CA ASN A 90 9.27 -9.23 0.97
C ASN A 90 8.11 -9.91 0.23
N GLY A 91 6.86 -9.53 0.53
CA GLY A 91 5.67 -10.04 -0.14
C GLY A 91 5.28 -9.27 -1.39
N LEU A 92 5.79 -8.05 -1.59
CA LEU A 92 5.53 -7.25 -2.79
C LEU A 92 6.10 -7.88 -4.07
N SER A 93 5.56 -7.44 -5.22
CA SER A 93 6.13 -7.79 -6.52
C SER A 93 7.57 -7.27 -6.65
N SER A 94 8.41 -7.94 -7.45
CA SER A 94 9.86 -7.65 -7.49
C SER A 94 10.18 -6.17 -7.71
N ASN A 95 9.54 -5.50 -8.68
CA ASN A 95 9.84 -4.11 -8.97
C ASN A 95 9.31 -3.15 -7.88
N THR A 96 8.09 -3.38 -7.38
CA THR A 96 7.50 -2.57 -6.29
C THR A 96 8.31 -2.74 -5.01
N GLY A 97 8.67 -3.97 -4.65
CA GLY A 97 9.45 -4.27 -3.45
C GLY A 97 10.84 -3.64 -3.48
N LEU A 98 11.51 -3.61 -4.64
CA LEU A 98 12.79 -2.91 -4.80
C LEU A 98 12.65 -1.40 -4.58
N TYR A 99 11.64 -0.77 -5.17
CA TYR A 99 11.37 0.65 -4.96
C TYR A 99 11.10 0.94 -3.48
N VAL A 100 10.17 0.22 -2.86
CA VAL A 100 9.81 0.43 -1.45
C VAL A 100 11.02 0.23 -0.54
N ARG A 101 11.87 -0.77 -0.80
CA ARG A 101 13.10 -1.00 -0.02
C ARG A 101 14.07 0.18 -0.09
N SER A 102 14.21 0.82 -1.25
CA SER A 102 15.06 2.02 -1.41
C SER A 102 14.58 3.23 -0.62
N LYS A 103 13.30 3.26 -0.22
CA LYS A 103 12.73 4.32 0.61
C LYS A 103 12.89 4.09 2.11
N HIS A 104 13.41 2.93 2.52
CA HIS A 104 13.68 2.58 3.92
C HIS A 104 12.52 2.87 4.89
N PRO A 105 11.28 2.41 4.60
CA PRO A 105 10.14 2.66 5.47
C PRO A 105 10.38 2.06 6.87
N GLN A 106 9.95 2.77 7.90
CA GLN A 106 10.02 2.32 9.29
C GLN A 106 8.69 1.76 9.78
N THR A 107 7.59 2.10 9.10
CA THR A 107 6.24 1.65 9.43
C THR A 107 5.57 0.96 8.25
N VAL A 108 4.58 0.11 8.54
CA VAL A 108 3.80 -0.56 7.48
C VAL A 108 3.04 0.47 6.65
N GLU A 109 2.56 1.55 7.26
CA GLU A 109 1.86 2.63 6.57
C GLU A 109 2.77 3.39 5.59
N GLU A 110 4.02 3.67 5.99
CA GLU A 110 5.01 4.24 5.07
C GLU A 110 5.26 3.30 3.90
N ALA A 111 5.46 2.01 4.15
CA ALA A 111 5.70 1.03 3.10
C ALA A 111 4.51 0.93 2.12
N ILE A 112 3.27 1.00 2.62
CA ILE A 112 2.05 1.01 1.82
C ILE A 112 1.95 2.29 0.97
N ARG A 113 2.25 3.44 1.55
CA ARG A 113 2.26 4.72 0.83
C ARG A 113 3.24 4.66 -0.34
N GLU A 114 4.48 4.22 -0.09
CA GLU A 114 5.49 4.11 -1.14
C GLU A 114 5.11 3.08 -2.21
N ALA A 115 4.56 1.93 -1.83
CA ALA A 115 4.07 0.94 -2.79
C ALA A 115 2.96 1.51 -3.68
N THR A 116 2.04 2.29 -3.10
CA THR A 116 0.93 2.93 -3.82
C THR A 116 1.44 4.01 -4.78
N THR A 117 2.40 4.82 -4.36
CA THR A 117 3.07 5.81 -5.23
C THR A 117 3.67 5.14 -6.45
N TYR A 118 4.39 4.04 -6.26
CA TYR A 118 4.98 3.27 -7.36
C TYR A 118 3.91 2.73 -8.31
N ASP A 119 2.85 2.11 -7.78
CA ASP A 119 1.79 1.49 -8.58
C ASP A 119 1.08 2.52 -9.48
N ASN A 120 0.80 3.71 -8.93
CA ASN A 120 0.19 4.82 -9.66
C ASN A 120 1.08 5.32 -10.81
N VAL A 121 2.37 5.54 -10.54
CA VAL A 121 3.35 5.98 -11.53
C VAL A 121 3.46 4.98 -12.68
N MET A 122 3.51 3.69 -12.36
CA MET A 122 3.59 2.63 -13.38
C MET A 122 2.30 2.49 -14.19
N ALA A 123 1.13 2.73 -13.57
CA ALA A 123 -0.14 2.77 -14.29
C ALA A 123 -0.21 3.93 -15.30
N ILE A 124 0.31 5.10 -14.94
CA ILE A 124 0.42 6.25 -15.84
C ILE A 124 1.36 5.96 -17.03
N GLY A 125 2.53 5.38 -16.76
CA GLY A 125 3.51 5.02 -17.80
C GLY A 125 2.93 4.08 -18.85
N LYS A 126 2.16 3.06 -18.42
CA LYS A 126 1.45 2.14 -19.32
C LYS A 126 0.42 2.83 -20.21
N SER A 127 -0.33 3.78 -19.65
CA SER A 127 -1.37 4.52 -20.40
C SER A 127 -0.76 5.43 -21.47
N ASN A 128 0.42 6.00 -21.19
CA ASN A 128 1.06 6.98 -22.07
C ASN A 128 2.14 6.38 -22.99
N ASN A 129 2.38 5.06 -22.98
CA ASN A 129 3.52 4.40 -23.65
C ASN A 129 4.88 5.02 -23.28
N VAL A 130 5.01 5.53 -22.05
CA VAL A 130 6.26 6.15 -21.54
C VAL A 130 6.92 5.18 -20.57
N THR A 131 8.22 4.93 -20.77
CA THR A 131 9.03 4.17 -19.81
C THR A 131 9.43 5.10 -18.66
N TYR A 132 8.78 4.96 -17.50
CA TYR A 132 9.14 5.72 -16.29
C TYR A 132 10.22 4.99 -15.50
N ASN A 133 11.22 5.72 -14.98
CA ASN A 133 12.19 5.17 -14.03
C ASN A 133 11.83 5.63 -12.59
N PRO A 134 11.23 4.76 -11.77
CA PRO A 134 10.77 5.11 -10.43
C PRO A 134 11.89 5.30 -9.41
N PHE A 135 13.13 4.92 -9.72
CA PHE A 135 14.27 5.07 -8.81
C PHE A 135 14.96 6.43 -8.88
N LEU A 136 14.52 7.31 -9.78
CA LEU A 136 15.04 8.66 -9.90
C LEU A 136 14.04 9.63 -9.28
N GLU A 137 14.49 10.47 -8.34
CA GLU A 137 13.75 11.67 -7.95
C GLU A 137 13.71 12.59 -9.18
N THR A 138 12.53 12.74 -9.77
CA THR A 138 12.37 13.18 -11.16
C THR A 138 13.00 14.54 -11.46
N PHE A 139 14.03 14.55 -12.30
CA PHE A 139 14.01 15.32 -13.55
C PHE A 139 14.76 14.53 -14.64
N SER A 140 14.00 13.85 -15.48
CA SER A 140 14.42 13.56 -16.85
C SER A 140 13.20 13.74 -17.70
N THR A 141 12.98 14.98 -18.15
CA THR A 141 12.17 15.24 -19.32
C THR A 141 12.83 14.49 -20.47
N VAL A 142 12.28 13.33 -20.83
CA VAL A 142 12.53 12.78 -22.16
C VAL A 142 12.00 13.82 -23.13
N GLU A 143 12.89 14.50 -23.83
CA GLU A 143 12.56 15.25 -25.04
C GLU A 143 11.84 14.30 -25.99
N LEU A 144 10.53 14.47 -26.13
CA LEU A 144 9.82 14.08 -27.34
C LEU A 144 10.42 14.93 -28.45
N ASN A 145 11.42 14.38 -29.17
CA ASN A 145 11.68 14.64 -30.59
C ASN A 145 12.93 13.86 -31.07
N SER A 146 12.72 12.64 -31.55
CA SER A 146 13.64 12.01 -32.50
C SER A 146 12.90 11.58 -33.76
N ILE A 147 12.23 12.55 -34.39
CA ILE A 147 12.19 12.59 -35.86
C ILE A 147 13.54 13.20 -36.28
N LYS A 148 14.36 12.41 -36.96
CA LYS A 148 15.69 12.80 -37.46
C LYS A 148 15.57 13.98 -38.41
N THR A 149 16.13 15.14 -38.08
CA THR A 149 16.60 16.10 -39.10
C THR A 149 17.81 16.88 -38.60
N HIS A 150 18.96 16.57 -39.21
CA HIS A 150 20.12 17.40 -39.50
C HIS A 150 20.51 18.54 -38.51
N GLN A 151 21.67 18.37 -37.87
CA GLN A 151 22.35 19.41 -37.10
C GLN A 151 22.70 20.64 -37.96
N GLN A 152 22.39 21.84 -37.48
CA GLN A 152 23.24 23.02 -37.68
C GLN A 152 23.40 23.80 -36.37
N ARG A 153 24.67 24.03 -36.03
CA ARG A 153 25.13 24.84 -34.89
C ARG A 153 24.81 26.31 -35.16
N TYR A 154 24.18 27.00 -34.22
CA TYR A 154 24.28 28.46 -34.12
C TYR A 154 24.34 28.92 -32.66
N SER A 155 25.33 29.78 -32.41
CA SER A 155 25.70 30.44 -31.16
C SER A 155 24.66 31.44 -30.68
N THR A 156 24.55 31.60 -29.36
CA THR A 156 23.77 32.66 -28.71
C THR A 156 24.37 34.04 -29.00
N PRO A 157 23.52 35.07 -29.09
CA PRO A 157 23.86 36.32 -28.42
C PRO A 157 22.66 36.95 -27.71
N PHE A 158 22.88 37.26 -26.44
CA PHE A 158 22.09 38.22 -25.68
C PHE A 158 22.54 39.64 -26.10
N ASN A 159 21.60 40.50 -26.53
CA ASN A 159 21.58 41.97 -26.44
C ASN A 159 20.86 42.62 -27.63
N SER A 160 19.64 43.12 -27.39
CA SER A 160 19.22 44.45 -27.87
C SER A 160 17.95 44.89 -27.14
N ALA A 161 17.89 46.19 -26.83
CA ALA A 161 16.82 46.82 -26.09
C ALA A 161 15.50 46.77 -26.87
N THR A 162 14.50 46.09 -26.30
CA THR A 162 13.15 46.01 -26.85
C THR A 162 12.43 47.35 -26.70
N THR A 163 11.97 47.94 -27.80
CA THR A 163 11.30 49.24 -27.76
C THR A 163 9.85 49.11 -27.27
N LYS A 164 9.26 50.20 -26.76
CA LYS A 164 7.88 50.24 -26.22
C LYS A 164 6.82 49.71 -27.21
N ALA A 165 7.07 49.81 -28.51
CA ALA A 165 6.17 49.31 -29.56
C ALA A 165 6.15 47.77 -29.65
N ASP A 166 7.25 47.10 -29.31
CA ASP A 166 7.37 45.64 -29.37
C ASP A 166 6.63 44.98 -28.18
N CYS A 167 6.56 45.66 -27.04
CA CYS A 167 5.91 45.14 -25.83
C CYS A 167 4.38 44.95 -26.00
N PHE A 168 3.73 45.82 -26.79
CA PHE A 168 2.30 45.69 -27.13
C PHE A 168 2.03 44.52 -28.08
N LYS A 169 2.99 44.16 -28.94
CA LYS A 169 2.82 43.10 -29.94
C LYS A 169 2.87 41.69 -29.32
N PHE A 170 3.60 41.55 -28.22
CA PHE A 170 3.79 40.29 -27.51
C PHE A 170 3.00 40.19 -26.20
N GLY A 171 2.18 41.19 -25.87
CA GLY A 171 1.31 41.15 -24.68
C GLY A 171 2.05 41.18 -23.34
N LEU A 172 3.27 41.73 -23.29
CA LEU A 172 4.16 41.68 -22.13
C LEU A 172 4.05 42.90 -21.19
N CYS A 173 3.02 43.74 -21.35
CA CYS A 173 2.90 45.03 -20.64
C CYS A 173 2.21 44.98 -19.26
N PHE A 174 2.05 43.83 -18.59
CA PHE A 174 1.39 43.78 -17.26
C PHE A 174 2.32 44.05 -16.06
N LEU A 175 3.60 44.36 -16.29
CA LEU A 175 4.54 44.76 -15.25
C LEU A 175 5.20 46.09 -15.60
N LEU A 176 4.47 47.18 -15.37
CA LEU A 176 4.99 48.52 -15.11
C LEU A 176 3.91 49.35 -14.41
#